data_AF-A0A0U2ZAV0-F1
#
_entry.id   AF-A0A0U2ZAV0-F1
#
_cell.length_a   1.000
_cell.length_b   1.000
_cell.length_c   1.000
_cell.angle_alpha   90.00
_cell.angle_beta   90.00
_cell.angle_gamma   90.00
#
_symmetry.space_group_name_H-M   'P 1'
#
loop_
_entity.id
_entity.type
_entity.pdbx_description
1 polymer ?
#
loop_
_entity_poly.entity_id
_entity_poly.type
_entity_poly.pdbx_seq_one_letter_code
_entity_poly.pdbx_strand_id
1 'polypeptide(L)' 'MKKFIFTNWFSKWELYHTTANVDQHFSMLEELRNRRIDFKTKALNFGGGYGGGSGFSTVYHIYTKR' A
#
# COMPACT_ATOMS: atom_id res chain seq x y z
N MET A 1 25.00 -15.96 -31.36
CA MET A 1 24.39 -14.84 -30.61
C MET A 1 23.29 -15.37 -29.71
N LYS A 2 23.52 -15.46 -28.39
CA LYS A 2 22.48 -15.90 -27.45
C LYS A 2 21.54 -14.71 -27.20
N LYS A 3 20.34 -14.76 -27.77
CA LYS A 3 19.27 -13.79 -27.46
C LYS A 3 18.83 -14.06 -26.02
N PHE A 4 19.23 -13.18 -25.10
CA PHE A 4 18.69 -13.14 -23.75
C PHE A 4 17.21 -12.78 -23.86
N ILE A 5 16.33 -13.76 -23.66
CA ILE A 5 14.92 -13.50 -23.45
C ILE A 5 14.81 -13.00 -22.01
N PHE A 6 14.77 -11.68 -21.83
CA PHE A 6 14.33 -11.08 -20.58
C PHE A 6 12.84 -11.37 -20.44
N THR A 7 12.50 -12.50 -19.82
CA THR A 7 11.15 -12.73 -19.31
C THR A 7 10.91 -11.70 -18.22
N ASN A 8 10.06 -10.72 -18.52
CA ASN A 8 9.58 -9.70 -17.60
C ASN A 8 8.82 -10.38 -16.46
N TRP A 9 9.54 -10.87 -15.45
CA TRP A 9 9.00 -11.43 -14.21
C TRP A 9 8.54 -10.30 -13.27
N PHE A 10 7.81 -9.31 -13.81
CA PHE A 10 7.29 -8.22 -13.01
C PHE A 10 6.03 -8.72 -12.29
N SER A 11 6.21 -9.24 -11.08
CA SER A 11 5.10 -9.42 -10.14
C SER A 11 4.34 -8.11 -10.03
N LYS A 12 3.06 -8.14 -10.42
CA LYS A 12 2.21 -6.96 -10.45
C LYS A 12 1.76 -6.66 -9.03
N TRP A 13 1.92 -5.41 -8.61
CA TRP A 13 1.39 -4.92 -7.34
C TRP A 13 -0.08 -4.55 -7.54
N GLU A 14 -0.97 -5.22 -6.81
CA GLU A 14 -2.41 -4.97 -6.88
C GLU A 14 -2.89 -4.34 -5.58
N LEU A 15 -3.82 -3.39 -5.67
CA LEU A 15 -4.41 -2.75 -4.50
C LEU A 15 -5.23 -3.79 -3.73
N TYR A 16 -4.85 -4.03 -2.49
CA TYR A 16 -5.47 -5.02 -1.62
C TYR A 16 -6.43 -4.37 -0.63
N HIS A 17 -6.03 -3.25 -0.01
CA HIS A 17 -6.82 -2.60 1.02
C HIS A 17 -6.62 -1.08 1.01
N THR A 18 -7.66 -0.34 1.38
CA THR A 18 -7.64 1.11 1.53
C THR A 18 -8.38 1.49 2.81
N THR A 19 -7.75 2.29 3.67
CA THR A 19 -8.37 2.77 4.91
C THR A 19 -7.83 4.14 5.30
N ALA A 20 -8.66 4.97 5.93
CA ALA A 20 -8.23 6.20 6.60
C ALA A 20 -7.98 5.98 8.11
N ASN A 21 -8.26 4.79 8.63
CA ASN A 21 -8.05 4.43 10.02
C ASN A 21 -6.66 3.81 10.21
N VAL A 22 -5.86 4.41 11.09
CA VAL A 22 -4.48 3.99 11.36
C VAL A 22 -4.39 2.62 12.03
N ASP A 23 -5.30 2.29 12.94
CA ASP A 23 -5.31 1.00 13.64
C ASP A 23 -5.63 -0.12 12.65
N GLN A 24 -6.67 0.08 11.83
CA GLN A 24 -7.03 -0.87 10.78
C GLN A 24 -5.88 -1.07 9.79
N HIS A 25 -5.15 0.00 9.45
CA HIS A 25 -3.97 -0.10 8.60
C HIS A 25 -2.93 -1.05 9.21
N PHE A 26 -2.54 -0.83 10.47
CA PHE A 26 -1.52 -1.65 11.14
C PHE A 26 -1.97 -3.10 11.38
N SER A 27 -3.23 -3.33 11.77
CA SER A 27 -3.76 -4.69 11.89
C SER A 27 -3.66 -5.46 10.58
N MET A 28 -3.95 -4.81 9.45
CA MET A 28 -3.83 -5.45 8.13
C MET A 28 -2.37 -5.75 7.76
N LEU A 29 -1.42 -4.87 8.12
CA LEU A 29 0.01 -5.14 7.90
C LEU A 29 0.49 -6.34 8.72
N GLU A 30 0.04 -6.46 9.97
CA GLU A 30 0.39 -7.60 10.82
C GLU A 30 -0.13 -8.92 10.23
N GLU A 31 -1.39 -8.94 9.78
CA GLU A 31 -1.96 -10.12 9.12
C GLU A 31 -1.17 -10.54 7.88
N LEU A 32 -0.81 -9.59 7.01
CA LEU A 32 -0.03 -9.87 5.81
C LEU A 32 1.38 -10.37 6.15
N ARG A 33 2.02 -9.82 7.19
CA ARG A 33 3.32 -10.31 7.71
C ARG A 33 3.20 -11.74 8.22
N ASN A 34 2.17 -12.05 9.01
CA ASN A 34 1.95 -13.38 9.56
C ASN A 34 1.73 -14.42 8.46
N ARG A 35 1.10 -14.03 7.35
CA ARG A 35 0.88 -14.87 6.17
C ARG A 35 2.08 -14.91 5.20
N ARG A 36 3.19 -14.21 5.50
CA ARG A 36 4.37 -14.07 4.63
C ARG A 36 4.04 -13.55 3.22
N ILE A 37 3.06 -12.64 3.13
CA ILE A 37 2.67 -12.00 1.87
C ILE A 37 3.49 -10.73 1.70
N ASP A 38 4.14 -10.58 0.55
CA ASP A 38 4.83 -9.34 0.19
C ASP A 38 3.83 -8.20 0.01
N PHE A 39 4.00 -7.11 0.76
CA PHE A 39 3.16 -5.92 0.67
C PHE A 39 3.97 -4.61 0.54
N LYS A 40 3.31 -3.60 -0.02
CA LYS A 40 3.77 -2.19 -0.06
C LYS A 40 2.65 -1.30 0.44
N THR A 41 3.01 -0.22 1.10
CA THR A 41 2.05 0.79 1.57
C THR A 41 2.26 2.11 0.83
N LYS A 42 1.18 2.83 0.57
CA LYS A 42 1.22 4.21 0.08
C LYS A 42 0.24 5.03 0.89
N ALA A 43 0.75 6.05 1.57
CA ALA A 43 -0.08 7.02 2.28
C ALA A 43 -0.33 8.23 1.38
N LEU A 44 -1.59 8.64 1.29
CA LEU A 44 -2.02 9.89 0.69
C LEU A 44 -2.42 10.82 1.82
N ASN A 45 -1.55 11.78 2.11
CA ASN A 45 -1.84 12.84 3.08
C ASN A 45 -2.52 13.98 2.35
N PHE A 46 -3.78 14.23 2.67
CA PHE A 46 -4.45 15.45 2.23
C PHE A 46 -4.00 16.55 3.19
N GLY A 47 -3.03 17.38 2.75
CA GLY A 47 -2.57 18.55 3.49
C GLY A 47 -3.76 19.40 3.92
N GLY A 48 -3.72 19.90 5.16
CA GLY A 48 -4.84 20.59 5.81
C GLY A 48 -5.47 21.66 4.92
N GLY A 49 -6.77 21.52 4.68
CA GLY A 49 -7.58 22.53 4.03
C GLY A 49 -7.66 23.80 4.87
N TYR A 50 -7.66 24.95 4.19
CA TYR A 50 -7.99 26.27 4.73
C TYR A 50 -9.20 26.18 5.68
N GLY A 51 -8.97 26.39 6.99
CA GLY A 51 -10.04 26.41 7.98
C GLY A 51 -9.84 25.54 9.22
N GLY A 52 -8.65 25.56 9.82
CA GLY A 52 -8.42 25.49 11.29
C GLY A 52 -8.99 24.35 12.16
N GLY A 53 -9.72 23.36 11.63
CA GLY A 53 -10.52 22.47 12.48
C GLY A 53 -10.50 20.97 12.18
N SER A 54 -9.97 20.52 11.03
CA SER A 54 -9.91 19.09 10.70
C SER A 54 -8.48 18.61 10.58
N GLY A 55 -8.12 17.68 11.46
CA GLY A 55 -6.83 16.99 11.47
C GLY A 55 -6.50 16.37 10.11
N PHE A 56 -5.21 16.18 9.88
CA PHE A 56 -4.66 15.58 8.67
C PHE A 56 -5.42 14.31 8.31
N SER A 57 -6.13 14.32 7.17
CA SER A 57 -6.77 13.12 6.64
C SER A 57 -5.70 12.34 5.85
N THR A 58 -5.22 11.24 6.42
CA THR A 58 -4.32 10.31 5.75
C THR A 58 -5.10 9.09 5.31
N VAL A 59 -5.06 8.78 4.01
CA VAL A 59 -5.58 7.53 3.47
C VAL A 59 -4.42 6.60 3.17
N TYR A 60 -4.47 5.40 3.72
CA TYR A 60 -3.48 4.35 3.54
C TYR A 60 -3.97 3.34 2.51
N HIS A 61 -3.16 3.12 1.47
CA HIS A 61 -3.32 2.04 0.51
C HIS A 61 -2.31 0.94 0.79
N ILE A 62 -2.75 -0.31 0.77
CA ILE A 62 -1.91 -1.50 0.87
C ILE A 62 -1.99 -2.23 -0.47
N TYR A 63 -0.83 -2.56 -1.02
CA TYR A 63 -0.68 -3.32 -2.25
C TYR A 63 0.00 -4.65 -1.94
N THR A 64 -0.41 -5.74 -2.58
CA THR A 64 0.23 -7.06 -2.45
C THR A 64 0.76 -7.52 -3.80
N LYS A 65 1.80 -8.37 -3.82
CA LYS A 65 2.21 -9.05 -5.06
C LYS A 65 1.23 -10.19 -5.36
N ARG A 66 0.79 -10.27 -6.61
CA ARG A 66 0.26 -11.50 -7.21
C ARG A 66 1.30 -12.13 -8.14
#